data_AF-A0A821K409-F1
#
_entry.id   AF-A0A821K409-F1
#
_cell.length_a   1.000
_cell.length_b   1.000
_cell.length_c   1.000
_cell.angle_alpha   90.00
_cell.angle_beta   90.00
_cell.angle_gamma   90.00
#
_symmetry.space_group_name_H-M   'P 1'
#
loop_
_entity.id
_entity.type
_entity.pdbx_description
1 polymer ?
#
loop_
_entity_poly.entity_id
_entity_poly.type
_entity_poly.pdbx_seq_one_letter_code
_entity_poly.pdbx_strand_id
1 'polypeptide(L)'
;KNPDDSLIRSVQSCRLDLRRWGARFEANSKRPYFEGHEREDVVEHRIKFLQHYLSRKDSYYLISEDAKPKWQIPTSGTPTILIFHDESTFRSGEVSAKRWVYNDQSPFYSKGRGRSNMLSDFLVMHPSGPFFQLSEAEYEKALEKYPDLDEEENINYIERSASASANVSSDVYFDNSTILAQFERLFKLIKFKECFKNHRIEIIVDNARTHSARPYSLLDFGKGILTRCPVEQIEWVDDNGVTQSLPCYFQHGHNRGKSKGLYQIAIELKCNPLPTAKLNELR
;
A
#
# COMPACT_ATOMS: atom_id res chain seq x y z
N LYS A 1 10.78 20.85 47.83
CA LYS A 1 11.54 20.98 46.56
C LYS A 1 12.73 20.06 46.68
N ASN A 2 12.85 19.07 45.79
CA ASN A 2 13.95 18.11 45.81
C ASN A 2 15.26 18.85 45.48
N PRO A 3 16.40 18.58 46.15
CA PRO A 3 17.65 19.31 45.94
C PRO A 3 18.42 18.92 44.66
N ASP A 4 17.88 17.98 43.87
CA ASP A 4 18.58 17.38 42.72
C ASP A 4 18.26 18.04 41.36
N ASP A 5 17.48 19.12 41.35
CA ASP A 5 17.09 19.84 40.12
C ASP A 5 18.14 20.87 39.63
N SER A 6 19.35 20.88 40.20
CA SER A 6 20.23 22.05 40.12
C SER A 6 21.03 22.23 38.82
N LEU A 7 20.98 21.32 37.84
CA LEU A 7 21.73 21.49 36.58
C LEU A 7 21.03 20.89 35.33
N ILE A 8 19.70 20.97 35.23
CA ILE A 8 19.01 20.56 34.00
C ILE A 8 19.11 21.70 32.97
N ARG A 9 20.13 21.64 32.10
CA ARG A 9 20.26 22.59 30.98
C ARG A 9 19.19 22.29 29.93
N SER A 10 18.57 23.33 29.40
CA SER A 10 17.57 23.16 28.34
C SER A 10 18.21 22.56 27.08
N VAL A 11 17.41 21.82 26.31
CA VAL A 11 17.83 21.28 25.00
C VAL A 11 18.40 22.37 24.10
N GLN A 12 17.87 23.59 24.17
CA GLN A 12 18.35 24.74 23.39
C GLN A 12 19.77 25.16 23.81
N SER A 13 20.05 25.24 25.11
CA SER A 13 21.40 25.55 25.62
C SER A 13 22.42 24.49 25.19
N CYS A 14 22.07 23.20 25.27
CA CYS A 14 22.94 22.12 24.81
C CYS A 14 23.23 22.20 23.30
N ARG A 15 22.23 22.58 22.47
CA ARG A 15 22.42 22.78 21.02
C ARG A 15 23.36 23.94 20.69
N LEU A 16 23.33 25.01 21.48
CA LEU A 16 24.24 26.15 21.32
C LEU A 16 25.68 25.75 21.64
N ASP A 17 25.89 24.94 22.68
CA ASP A 17 27.23 24.50 23.04
C ASP A 17 27.80 23.50 22.02
N LEU A 18 26.97 22.58 21.50
CA LEU A 18 27.37 21.69 20.40
C LEU A 18 27.85 22.49 19.18
N ARG A 19 27.16 23.58 18.81
CA ARG A 19 27.63 24.49 17.75
C ARG A 19 28.96 25.16 18.09
N ARG A 20 29.10 25.65 19.33
CA ARG A 20 30.35 26.29 19.81
C ARG A 20 31.52 25.33 19.80
N TRP A 21 31.29 24.04 20.08
CA TRP A 21 32.29 22.98 20.03
C TRP A 21 32.59 22.50 18.61
N GLY A 22 31.97 23.10 17.59
CA GLY A 22 32.26 22.81 16.18
C GLY A 22 31.40 21.71 15.57
N ALA A 23 30.37 21.23 16.27
CA ALA A 23 29.43 20.28 15.69
C ALA A 23 28.42 20.98 14.76
N ARG A 24 28.09 20.32 13.65
CA ARG A 24 27.08 20.75 12.68
C ARG A 24 25.89 19.80 12.72
N PHE A 25 24.67 20.34 12.63
CA PHE A 25 23.47 19.52 12.56
C PHE A 25 23.13 19.26 11.09
N GLU A 26 23.56 18.10 10.58
CA GLU A 26 23.47 17.77 9.16
C GLU A 26 22.42 16.67 8.91
N ALA A 27 21.74 16.78 7.77
CA ALA A 27 20.79 15.77 7.30
C ALA A 27 21.52 14.72 6.45
N ASN A 28 21.20 13.46 6.66
CA ASN A 28 21.66 12.37 5.82
C ASN A 28 20.95 12.45 4.46
N SER A 29 21.61 13.02 3.45
CA SER A 29 21.06 13.23 2.10
C SER A 29 21.15 12.00 1.19
N LYS A 30 21.81 10.92 1.63
CA LYS A 30 21.94 9.69 0.85
C LYS A 30 20.68 8.83 0.98
N ARG A 31 19.60 9.24 0.31
CA ARG A 31 18.45 8.37 0.05
C ARG A 31 18.58 7.81 -1.37
N PRO A 32 18.40 6.49 -1.59
CA PRO A 32 18.56 5.85 -2.89
C PRO A 32 17.32 5.98 -3.80
N TYR A 33 16.40 6.91 -3.53
CA TYR A 33 15.22 7.08 -4.38
C TYR A 33 15.62 7.91 -5.60
N PHE A 34 15.56 7.28 -6.77
CA PHE A 34 15.65 7.99 -8.03
C PHE A 34 14.47 8.95 -8.13
N GLU A 35 14.77 10.24 -8.33
CA GLU A 35 13.77 11.31 -8.43
C GLU A 35 13.08 11.24 -9.80
N GLY A 36 12.17 10.29 -9.96
CA GLY A 36 11.32 10.15 -11.15
C GLY A 36 10.06 11.01 -11.12
N HIS A 37 9.87 11.81 -10.06
CA HIS A 37 8.67 12.60 -9.83
C HIS A 37 8.47 13.70 -10.87
N GLU A 38 9.55 14.24 -11.43
CA GLU A 38 9.51 15.37 -12.37
C GLU A 38 9.59 14.93 -13.83
N ARG A 39 9.47 13.63 -14.13
CA ARG A 39 9.33 13.17 -15.51
C ARG A 39 8.01 13.69 -16.09
N GLU A 40 8.04 14.06 -17.38
CA GLU A 40 6.92 14.70 -18.05
C GLU A 40 5.63 13.87 -17.99
N ASP A 41 5.72 12.55 -18.20
CA ASP A 41 4.60 11.60 -18.09
C ASP A 41 4.00 11.56 -16.68
N VAL A 42 4.85 11.62 -15.65
CA VAL A 42 4.44 11.62 -14.24
C VAL A 42 3.75 12.93 -13.87
N VAL A 43 4.29 14.06 -14.35
CA VAL A 43 3.70 15.39 -14.12
C VAL A 43 2.35 15.48 -14.82
N GLU A 44 2.23 15.04 -16.07
CA GLU A 44 0.97 15.01 -16.80
C GLU A 44 -0.09 14.17 -16.07
N HIS A 45 0.29 12.97 -15.61
CA HIS A 45 -0.61 12.11 -14.85
C HIS A 45 -1.05 12.76 -13.52
N ARG A 46 -0.12 13.40 -12.80
CA ARG A 46 -0.41 14.12 -11.55
C ARG A 46 -1.42 15.26 -11.78
N ILE A 47 -1.27 16.01 -12.87
CA ILE A 47 -2.21 17.09 -13.23
C ILE A 47 -3.61 16.51 -13.47
N LYS A 48 -3.72 15.43 -14.25
CA LYS A 48 -5.00 14.76 -14.51
C LYS A 48 -5.64 14.24 -13.22
N PHE A 49 -4.83 13.63 -12.34
CA PHE A 49 -5.26 13.17 -11.03
C PHE A 49 -5.82 14.32 -10.19
N LEU A 50 -5.10 15.45 -10.07
CA LEU A 50 -5.57 16.61 -9.31
C LEU A 50 -6.86 17.21 -9.90
N GLN A 51 -6.96 17.33 -11.22
CA GLN A 51 -8.16 17.81 -11.90
C GLN A 51 -9.39 16.95 -11.59
N HIS A 52 -9.22 15.63 -11.49
CA HIS A 52 -10.30 14.70 -11.13
C HIS A 52 -10.89 15.00 -9.73
N TYR A 53 -10.07 15.34 -8.75
CA TYR A 53 -10.56 15.69 -7.40
C TYR A 53 -11.07 17.13 -7.32
N LEU A 54 -10.34 18.08 -7.91
CA LEU A 54 -10.73 19.50 -7.86
C LEU A 54 -12.07 19.76 -8.55
N SER A 55 -12.37 19.05 -9.65
CA SER A 55 -13.68 19.14 -10.33
C SER A 55 -14.84 18.59 -9.51
N ARG A 56 -14.58 17.79 -8.47
CA ARG A 56 -15.58 17.15 -7.60
C ARG A 56 -15.44 17.58 -6.14
N LYS A 57 -14.71 18.67 -5.88
CA LYS A 57 -14.41 19.15 -4.52
C LYS A 57 -15.66 19.31 -3.66
N ASP A 58 -16.78 19.72 -4.26
CA ASP A 58 -18.05 19.99 -3.59
C ASP A 58 -18.82 18.70 -3.21
N SER A 59 -18.32 17.53 -3.64
CA SER A 59 -18.83 16.22 -3.24
C SER A 59 -18.05 15.62 -2.07
N TYR A 60 -16.93 16.21 -1.63
CA TYR A 60 -16.09 15.70 -0.56
C TYR A 60 -16.27 16.47 0.76
N TYR A 61 -15.99 15.78 1.86
CA TYR A 61 -15.71 16.43 3.12
C TYR A 61 -14.31 17.03 3.06
N LEU A 62 -14.16 18.29 3.46
CA LEU A 62 -12.88 18.99 3.48
C LEU A 62 -12.70 19.72 4.81
N ILE A 63 -11.48 20.10 5.13
CA ILE A 63 -11.15 20.93 6.30
C ILE A 63 -10.74 22.30 5.80
N SER A 64 -11.32 23.37 6.35
CA SER A 64 -10.95 24.73 5.98
C SER A 64 -9.53 25.07 6.43
N GLU A 65 -8.83 25.87 5.63
CA GLU A 65 -7.45 26.31 5.90
C GLU A 65 -7.37 27.50 6.88
N ASP A 66 -8.47 27.81 7.58
CA ASP A 66 -8.52 28.93 8.52
C ASP A 66 -7.69 28.64 9.78
N ALA A 67 -7.32 29.69 10.52
CA ALA A 67 -6.65 29.56 11.82
C ALA A 67 -7.40 28.67 12.84
N LYS A 68 -8.70 28.46 12.63
CA LYS A 68 -9.52 27.45 13.31
C LYS A 68 -10.15 26.54 12.25
N PRO A 69 -9.53 25.40 11.92
CA PRO A 69 -10.01 24.53 10.86
C PRO A 69 -11.42 24.03 11.17
N LYS A 70 -12.30 24.07 10.17
CA LYS A 70 -13.69 23.57 10.27
C LYS A 70 -13.99 22.59 9.15
N TRP A 71 -14.85 21.62 9.44
CA TRP A 71 -15.38 20.73 8.41
C TRP A 71 -16.27 21.49 7.44
N GLN A 72 -15.97 21.31 6.15
CA GLN A 72 -16.80 21.66 5.02
C GLN A 72 -17.51 20.38 4.57
N ILE A 73 -18.84 20.43 4.55
CA ILE A 73 -19.70 19.29 4.22
C ILE A 73 -19.99 19.35 2.71
N PRO A 74 -20.11 18.21 2.01
CA PRO A 74 -20.50 18.17 0.61
C PRO A 74 -21.79 18.99 0.35
N THR A 75 -21.75 19.86 -0.65
CA THR A 75 -22.87 20.74 -1.02
C THR A 75 -23.53 20.36 -2.34
N SER A 76 -22.88 19.52 -3.17
CA SER A 76 -23.43 19.09 -4.45
C SER A 76 -23.00 17.68 -4.86
N GLY A 77 -23.82 17.04 -5.69
CA GLY A 77 -23.60 15.68 -6.15
C GLY A 77 -23.88 14.63 -5.08
N THR A 78 -23.39 13.41 -5.32
CA THR A 78 -23.44 12.32 -4.34
C THR A 78 -22.33 12.54 -3.31
N PRO A 79 -22.63 12.70 -2.01
CA PRO A 79 -21.62 12.78 -0.96
C PRO A 79 -20.62 11.63 -1.08
N THR A 80 -19.34 11.96 -1.12
CA THR A 80 -18.26 11.00 -1.36
C THR A 80 -17.27 11.03 -0.22
N ILE A 81 -16.95 9.85 0.31
CA ILE A 81 -15.96 9.68 1.37
C ILE A 81 -14.65 9.25 0.74
N LEU A 82 -13.59 10.00 1.04
CA LEU A 82 -12.23 9.64 0.68
C LEU A 82 -11.64 8.79 1.81
N ILE A 83 -11.17 7.61 1.45
CA ILE A 83 -10.37 6.74 2.32
C ILE A 83 -8.97 6.67 1.72
N PHE A 84 -7.94 6.90 2.53
CA PHE A 84 -6.55 6.81 2.14
C PHE A 84 -5.95 5.60 2.82
N HIS A 85 -5.18 4.80 2.09
CA HIS A 85 -4.50 3.65 2.64
C HIS A 85 -3.01 3.72 2.27
N ASP A 86 -2.17 3.42 3.25
CA ASP A 86 -0.71 3.43 3.14
C ASP A 86 -0.10 2.53 4.22
N GLU A 87 1.13 2.07 3.98
CA GLU A 87 1.89 1.25 4.89
C GLU A 87 3.17 1.96 5.37
N SER A 88 3.45 1.85 6.67
CA SER A 88 4.64 2.42 7.28
C SER A 88 5.43 1.35 8.01
N THR A 89 6.74 1.29 7.75
CA THR A 89 7.66 0.41 8.49
C THR A 89 8.45 1.21 9.50
N PHE A 90 8.34 0.85 10.77
CA PHE A 90 9.13 1.39 11.86
C PHE A 90 10.21 0.40 12.22
N ARG A 91 11.45 0.86 12.42
CA ARG A 91 12.54 -0.04 12.83
C ARG A 91 13.17 0.40 14.13
N SER A 92 13.51 -0.55 15.00
CA SER A 92 14.10 -0.24 16.31
C SER A 92 15.47 0.44 16.22
N GLY A 93 16.19 0.25 15.12
CA GLY A 93 17.48 0.91 14.84
C GLY A 93 17.36 2.18 13.99
N GLU A 94 16.15 2.67 13.69
CA GLU A 94 16.00 3.95 13.00
C GLU A 94 16.45 5.11 13.91
N VAL A 95 17.53 5.75 13.50
CA VAL A 95 18.05 6.96 14.12
C VAL A 95 17.63 8.18 13.32
N SER A 96 17.46 9.32 13.99
CA SER A 96 17.15 10.61 13.33
C SER A 96 18.05 10.82 12.11
N ALA A 97 17.43 11.11 10.96
CA ALA A 97 18.14 11.42 9.73
C ALA A 97 19.04 12.66 9.89
N LYS A 98 18.76 13.52 10.88
CA LYS A 98 19.59 14.66 11.26
C LYS A 98 20.35 14.37 12.55
N ARG A 99 21.66 14.60 12.55
CA ARG A 99 22.50 14.40 13.72
C ARG A 99 23.56 15.47 13.83
N TRP A 100 24.08 15.67 15.04
CA TRP A 100 25.27 16.49 15.24
C TRP A 100 26.50 15.71 14.77
N VAL A 101 27.26 16.29 13.86
CA VAL A 101 28.49 15.73 13.29
C VAL A 101 29.63 16.68 13.64
N TYR A 102 30.73 16.13 14.17
CA TYR A 102 31.98 16.88 14.35
C TYR A 102 32.85 16.69 13.11
N ASN A 103 33.60 17.72 12.72
CA ASN A 103 34.44 17.73 11.52
C ASN A 103 35.21 16.39 11.36
N ASP A 104 35.10 15.81 10.16
CA ASP A 104 35.81 14.62 9.69
C ASP A 104 35.55 13.30 10.45
N GLN A 105 34.63 13.28 11.42
CA GLN A 105 34.22 12.05 12.10
C GLN A 105 32.85 11.59 11.59
N SER A 106 32.87 10.61 10.67
CA SER A 106 31.65 9.88 10.32
C SER A 106 31.36 8.84 11.40
N PRO A 107 30.26 8.97 12.18
CA PRO A 107 29.91 7.95 13.16
C PRO A 107 29.63 6.62 12.45
N PHE A 108 30.12 5.52 13.03
CA PHE A 108 29.81 4.18 12.56
C PHE A 108 28.30 3.96 12.62
N TYR A 109 27.71 3.60 11.48
CA TYR A 109 26.34 3.10 11.42
C TYR A 109 26.29 1.75 12.13
N SER A 110 25.24 1.50 12.93
CA SER A 110 24.93 0.12 13.32
C SER A 110 24.75 -0.70 12.04
N LYS A 111 25.45 -1.84 11.94
CA LYS A 111 25.42 -2.69 10.73
C LYS A 111 24.03 -3.27 10.41
N GLY A 112 23.05 -3.15 11.32
CA GLY A 112 21.66 -3.55 11.11
C GLY A 112 20.68 -2.43 11.46
N ARG A 113 19.53 -2.42 10.77
CA ARG A 113 18.40 -1.52 11.05
C ARG A 113 17.56 -1.92 12.26
N GLY A 114 17.91 -3.02 12.95
CA GLY A 114 17.11 -3.59 14.04
C GLY A 114 15.87 -4.33 13.53
N ARG A 115 15.00 -4.74 14.46
CA ARG A 115 13.70 -5.36 14.15
C ARG A 115 12.77 -4.34 13.50
N SER A 116 11.97 -4.76 12.53
CA SER A 116 10.93 -3.93 11.92
C SER A 116 9.54 -4.28 12.44
N ASN A 117 8.67 -3.28 12.52
CA ASN A 117 7.23 -3.44 12.65
C ASN A 117 6.57 -2.65 11.50
N MET A 118 5.81 -3.36 10.67
CA MET A 118 5.06 -2.75 9.58
C MET A 118 3.60 -2.55 10.02
N LEU A 119 3.12 -1.32 9.86
CA LEU A 119 1.76 -0.89 10.16
C LEU A 119 1.07 -0.50 8.86
N SER A 120 -0.23 -0.75 8.78
CA SER A 120 -1.10 -0.37 7.69
C SER A 120 -2.38 0.23 8.27
N ASP A 121 -2.82 1.34 7.70
CA ASP A 121 -3.96 2.10 8.21
C ASP A 121 -4.86 2.60 7.09
N PHE A 122 -6.15 2.72 7.40
CA PHE A 122 -7.15 3.33 6.53
C PHE A 122 -7.59 4.68 7.12
N LEU A 123 -7.05 5.78 6.59
CA LEU A 123 -7.43 7.13 7.00
C LEU A 123 -8.70 7.57 6.30
N VAL A 124 -9.55 8.33 7.00
CA VAL A 124 -10.83 8.78 6.47
C VAL A 124 -10.92 10.30 6.50
N MET A 125 -11.33 10.90 5.39
CA MET A 125 -11.72 12.29 5.34
C MET A 125 -13.21 12.44 5.72
N HIS A 126 -13.52 12.38 7.02
CA HIS A 126 -14.88 12.52 7.53
C HIS A 126 -14.90 12.98 9.00
N PRO A 127 -15.93 13.74 9.46
CA PRO A 127 -16.04 14.16 10.86
C PRO A 127 -16.08 13.05 11.92
N SER A 128 -16.32 11.79 11.52
CA SER A 128 -16.34 10.65 12.44
C SER A 128 -14.98 10.29 13.03
N GLY A 129 -13.89 10.73 12.39
CA GLY A 129 -12.54 10.48 12.87
C GLY A 129 -11.53 10.31 11.73
N PRO A 130 -10.22 10.43 12.04
CA PRO A 130 -9.15 10.36 11.05
C PRO A 130 -8.85 8.92 10.58
N PHE A 131 -9.28 7.90 11.32
CA PHE A 131 -9.09 6.48 11.00
C PHE A 131 -10.44 5.79 10.81
N PHE A 132 -10.48 4.80 9.91
CA PHE A 132 -11.65 3.96 9.74
C PHE A 132 -11.83 3.06 10.96
N GLN A 133 -12.96 3.21 11.64
CA GLN A 133 -13.33 2.35 12.76
C GLN A 133 -14.84 2.29 12.91
N LEU A 134 -15.38 1.10 13.21
CA LEU A 134 -16.77 0.93 13.60
C LEU A 134 -16.97 1.24 15.09
N SER A 135 -18.14 1.76 15.43
CA SER A 135 -18.60 1.72 16.82
C SER A 135 -18.86 0.28 17.24
N GLU A 136 -18.95 0.03 18.55
CA GLU A 136 -19.21 -1.30 19.10
C GLU A 136 -20.50 -1.91 18.52
N ALA A 137 -21.61 -1.18 18.55
CA ALA A 137 -22.88 -1.62 17.97
C ALA A 137 -22.86 -1.83 16.44
N GLU A 138 -22.03 -1.08 15.71
CA GLU A 138 -21.82 -1.32 14.26
C GLU A 138 -21.02 -2.61 14.03
N TYR A 139 -20.04 -2.91 14.89
CA TYR A 139 -19.20 -4.10 14.79
C TYR A 139 -19.91 -5.37 15.21
N GLU A 140 -20.75 -5.33 16.26
CA GLU A 140 -21.58 -6.48 16.65
C GLU A 140 -22.45 -6.96 15.48
N LYS A 141 -23.10 -6.03 14.77
CA LYS A 141 -23.87 -6.34 13.55
C LYS A 141 -22.98 -6.88 12.42
N ALA A 142 -21.74 -6.41 12.34
CA ALA A 142 -20.78 -6.93 11.36
C ALA A 142 -20.42 -8.39 11.67
N LEU A 143 -20.18 -8.72 12.93
CA LEU A 143 -19.88 -10.07 13.41
C LEU A 143 -21.06 -11.04 13.21
N GLU A 144 -22.30 -10.59 13.44
CA GLU A 144 -23.48 -11.42 13.16
C GLU A 144 -23.54 -11.90 11.70
N LYS A 145 -23.05 -11.08 10.76
CA LYS A 145 -23.05 -11.41 9.33
C LYS A 145 -21.75 -12.05 8.85
N TYR A 146 -20.63 -11.67 9.44
CA TYR A 146 -19.28 -12.09 9.09
C TYR A 146 -18.54 -12.54 10.35
N PRO A 147 -18.84 -13.76 10.86
CA PRO A 147 -18.21 -14.28 12.08
C PRO A 147 -16.69 -14.42 11.96
N ASP A 148 -16.20 -14.57 10.73
CA ASP A 148 -14.78 -14.67 10.38
C ASP A 148 -13.99 -13.39 10.69
N LEU A 149 -14.66 -12.26 10.96
CA LEU A 149 -14.00 -11.03 11.41
C LEU A 149 -13.34 -11.16 12.78
N ASP A 150 -13.72 -12.16 13.58
CA ASP A 150 -13.15 -12.46 14.91
C ASP A 150 -12.10 -13.58 14.89
N GLU A 151 -11.81 -14.15 13.73
CA GLU A 151 -10.79 -15.19 13.61
C GLU A 151 -9.37 -14.61 13.73
N GLU A 152 -8.49 -15.35 14.41
CA GLU A 152 -7.08 -15.00 14.50
C GLU A 152 -6.40 -15.17 13.13
N GLU A 153 -6.07 -14.04 12.49
CA GLU A 153 -5.24 -14.02 11.29
C GLU A 153 -3.75 -13.89 11.66
N ASN A 154 -2.87 -14.12 10.67
CA ASN A 154 -1.42 -13.91 10.81
C ASN A 154 -1.00 -12.43 10.95
N ILE A 155 -1.97 -11.51 11.11
CA ILE A 155 -1.80 -10.07 11.20
C ILE A 155 -2.64 -9.58 12.38
N ASN A 156 -2.10 -8.65 13.16
CA ASN A 156 -2.80 -8.10 14.32
C ASN A 156 -3.66 -6.91 13.88
N TYR A 157 -4.95 -7.14 13.65
CA TYR A 157 -5.91 -6.07 13.39
C TYR A 157 -6.17 -5.23 14.64
N ILE A 158 -6.37 -3.93 14.42
CA ILE A 158 -6.98 -3.06 15.42
C ILE A 158 -8.46 -3.44 15.52
N GLU A 159 -8.94 -3.58 16.75
CA GLU A 159 -10.32 -3.91 17.06
C GLU A 159 -11.30 -2.96 16.32
N ARG A 160 -12.33 -3.55 15.68
CA ARG A 160 -13.36 -2.83 14.94
C ARG A 160 -12.85 -2.02 13.74
N SER A 161 -11.64 -2.30 13.27
CA SER A 161 -11.02 -1.66 12.11
C SER A 161 -10.49 -2.69 11.11
N ALA A 162 -10.07 -2.19 9.94
CA ALA A 162 -9.27 -2.91 8.96
C ALA A 162 -7.77 -2.56 9.06
N SER A 163 -7.41 -1.58 9.89
CA SER A 163 -6.03 -1.24 10.22
C SER A 163 -5.34 -2.40 10.92
N ALA A 164 -4.08 -2.63 10.59
CA ALA A 164 -3.39 -3.84 11.01
C ALA A 164 -1.88 -3.65 11.18
N SER A 165 -1.27 -4.49 12.00
CA SER A 165 0.19 -4.55 12.19
C SER A 165 0.71 -5.95 11.90
N ALA A 166 1.86 -6.02 11.22
CA ALA A 166 2.58 -7.27 11.06
C ALA A 166 3.06 -7.80 12.41
N ASN A 167 3.10 -9.12 12.56
CA ASN A 167 3.55 -9.77 13.79
C ASN A 167 5.02 -9.41 14.10
N VAL A 168 5.28 -8.91 15.32
CA VAL A 168 6.61 -8.40 15.74
C VAL A 168 7.68 -9.51 15.82
N SER A 169 7.26 -10.78 15.89
CA SER A 169 8.16 -11.93 16.05
C SER A 169 8.81 -12.38 14.74
N SER A 170 8.32 -11.93 13.59
CA SER A 170 8.82 -12.28 12.27
C SER A 170 9.04 -10.99 11.48
N ASP A 171 10.16 -10.83 10.78
CA ASP A 171 10.41 -9.67 9.90
C ASP A 171 9.49 -9.75 8.66
N VAL A 172 8.18 -9.74 8.89
CA VAL A 172 7.13 -9.95 7.89
C VAL A 172 6.74 -8.60 7.32
N TYR A 173 6.83 -8.51 6.00
CA TYR A 173 6.28 -7.43 5.21
C TYR A 173 4.87 -7.83 4.80
N PHE A 174 4.00 -6.84 4.60
CA PHE A 174 2.72 -7.09 3.96
C PHE A 174 2.96 -7.50 2.51
N ASP A 175 2.49 -8.69 2.18
CA ASP A 175 2.43 -9.20 0.82
C ASP A 175 1.06 -8.93 0.20
N ASN A 176 0.88 -9.31 -1.06
CA ASN A 176 -0.39 -9.11 -1.76
C ASN A 176 -1.55 -9.80 -1.04
N SER A 177 -1.32 -10.97 -0.42
CA SER A 177 -2.37 -11.73 0.26
C SER A 177 -2.87 -10.98 1.49
N THR A 178 -1.95 -10.40 2.25
CA THR A 178 -2.22 -9.57 3.41
C THR A 178 -3.00 -8.32 3.02
N ILE A 179 -2.57 -7.60 1.99
CA ILE A 179 -3.26 -6.39 1.53
C ILE A 179 -4.67 -6.73 1.04
N LEU A 180 -4.86 -7.82 0.29
CA LEU A 180 -6.19 -8.26 -0.13
C LEU A 180 -7.09 -8.57 1.07
N ALA A 181 -6.58 -9.30 2.08
CA ALA A 181 -7.33 -9.60 3.30
C ALA A 181 -7.76 -8.32 4.04
N GLN A 182 -6.87 -7.32 4.15
CA GLN A 182 -7.20 -6.03 4.77
C GLN A 182 -8.31 -5.28 4.00
N PHE A 183 -8.24 -5.26 2.66
CA PHE A 183 -9.29 -4.62 1.84
C PHE A 183 -10.61 -5.39 1.89
N GLU A 184 -10.58 -6.73 1.89
CA GLU A 184 -11.78 -7.55 2.09
C GLU A 184 -12.42 -7.29 3.45
N ARG A 185 -11.61 -7.21 4.50
CA ARG A 185 -12.05 -6.82 5.85
C ARG A 185 -12.67 -5.44 5.83
N LEU A 186 -12.02 -4.44 5.22
CA LEU A 186 -12.59 -3.10 5.06
C LEU A 186 -13.95 -3.15 4.35
N PHE A 187 -14.08 -3.88 3.25
CA PHE A 187 -15.33 -3.97 2.49
C PHE A 187 -16.45 -4.70 3.23
N LYS A 188 -16.12 -5.63 4.14
CA LYS A 188 -17.10 -6.21 5.07
C LYS A 188 -17.56 -5.15 6.07
N LEU A 189 -16.62 -4.46 6.73
CA LEU A 189 -16.89 -3.51 7.80
C LEU A 189 -17.60 -2.24 7.32
N ILE A 190 -17.17 -1.65 6.19
CA ILE A 190 -17.66 -0.35 5.71
C ILE A 190 -19.17 -0.33 5.45
N LYS A 191 -19.76 -1.49 5.15
CA LYS A 191 -21.21 -1.66 4.95
C LYS A 191 -22.03 -1.37 6.21
N PHE A 192 -21.41 -1.46 7.38
CA PHE A 192 -22.04 -1.23 8.68
C PHE A 192 -21.76 0.16 9.24
N LYS A 193 -20.92 0.97 8.57
CA LYS A 193 -20.65 2.32 9.01
C LYS A 193 -21.84 3.22 8.67
N GLU A 194 -22.69 3.49 9.65
CA GLU A 194 -23.98 4.18 9.44
C GLU A 194 -23.80 5.59 8.89
N CYS A 195 -22.79 6.32 9.39
CA CYS A 195 -22.48 7.66 8.87
C CYS A 195 -21.98 7.65 7.41
N PHE A 196 -21.61 6.50 6.85
CA PHE A 196 -21.18 6.37 5.45
C PHE A 196 -22.31 5.87 4.54
N LYS A 197 -23.48 5.60 5.09
CA LYS A 197 -24.64 5.15 4.33
C LYS A 197 -25.01 6.18 3.26
N ASN A 198 -25.36 5.71 2.07
CA ASN A 198 -25.68 6.53 0.89
C ASN A 198 -24.53 7.40 0.36
N HIS A 199 -23.29 7.17 0.80
CA HIS A 199 -22.12 7.83 0.23
C HIS A 199 -21.50 6.99 -0.88
N ARG A 200 -20.88 7.65 -1.86
CA ARG A 200 -19.87 6.98 -2.68
C ARG A 200 -18.59 6.85 -1.87
N ILE A 201 -17.89 5.74 -2.00
CA ILE A 201 -16.57 5.54 -1.38
C ILE A 201 -15.52 5.58 -2.48
N GLU A 202 -14.49 6.41 -2.29
CA GLU A 202 -13.28 6.41 -3.12
C GLU A 202 -12.08 6.08 -2.23
N ILE A 203 -11.36 5.03 -2.58
CA ILE A 203 -10.15 4.62 -1.86
C ILE A 203 -8.94 5.03 -2.68
N ILE A 204 -7.99 5.68 -2.02
CA ILE A 204 -6.75 6.19 -2.59
C ILE A 204 -5.60 5.39 -1.97
N VAL A 205 -4.82 4.76 -2.84
CA VAL A 205 -3.60 4.03 -2.52
C VAL A 205 -2.47 4.55 -3.38
N ASP A 206 -1.23 4.26 -2.99
CA ASP A 206 -0.09 4.47 -3.88
C ASP A 206 -0.07 3.41 -5.01
N ASN A 207 0.90 3.54 -5.92
CA ASN A 207 1.09 2.57 -7.00
C ASN A 207 2.11 1.47 -6.61
N ALA A 208 2.19 1.08 -5.34
CA ALA A 208 3.01 -0.05 -4.93
C ALA A 208 2.61 -1.31 -5.71
N ARG A 209 3.57 -2.21 -5.89
CA ARG A 209 3.31 -3.50 -6.55
C ARG A 209 2.23 -4.30 -5.83
N THR A 210 2.16 -4.19 -4.51
CA THR A 210 1.15 -4.87 -3.68
C THR A 210 -0.27 -4.35 -3.92
N HIS A 211 -0.44 -3.05 -4.17
CA HIS A 211 -1.73 -2.43 -4.50
C HIS A 211 -2.20 -2.68 -5.93
N SER A 212 -1.25 -2.87 -6.86
CA SER A 212 -1.54 -3.07 -8.29
C SER A 212 -1.49 -4.53 -8.73
N ALA A 213 -1.04 -5.43 -7.85
CA ALA A 213 -0.92 -6.84 -8.16
C ALA A 213 -2.30 -7.46 -8.38
N ARG A 214 -2.56 -7.83 -9.62
CA ARG A 214 -3.75 -8.60 -9.99
C ARG A 214 -3.40 -10.09 -10.03
N PRO A 215 -4.09 -10.96 -9.28
CA PRO A 215 -4.01 -12.38 -9.54
C PRO A 215 -4.63 -12.66 -10.92
N TYR A 216 -3.88 -13.34 -11.78
CA TYR A 216 -4.39 -13.82 -13.06
C TYR A 216 -4.86 -15.26 -12.87
N SER A 217 -6.13 -15.50 -13.18
CA SER A 217 -6.69 -16.84 -13.14
C SER A 217 -6.50 -17.54 -14.48
N LEU A 218 -6.28 -18.86 -14.47
CA LEU A 218 -6.40 -19.68 -15.69
C LEU A 218 -7.81 -19.57 -16.31
N LEU A 219 -8.82 -19.16 -15.54
CA LEU A 219 -10.16 -18.86 -16.04
C LEU A 219 -10.20 -17.69 -17.02
N ASP A 220 -9.27 -16.75 -16.89
CA ASP A 220 -9.18 -15.56 -17.73
C ASP A 220 -8.64 -15.89 -19.12
N PHE A 221 -7.93 -17.00 -19.31
CA PHE A 221 -7.41 -17.41 -20.61
C PHE A 221 -8.47 -18.12 -21.46
N GLY A 222 -8.42 -17.89 -22.77
CA GLY A 222 -9.17 -18.65 -23.76
C GLY A 222 -8.40 -19.87 -24.25
N LYS A 223 -9.09 -20.76 -24.98
CA LYS A 223 -8.51 -22.04 -25.45
C LYS A 223 -7.50 -21.85 -26.60
N GLY A 224 -7.86 -21.05 -27.60
CA GLY A 224 -7.19 -21.00 -28.91
C GLY A 224 -6.37 -19.73 -29.16
N ILE A 225 -5.75 -19.65 -30.33
CA ILE A 225 -5.04 -18.45 -30.79
C ILE A 225 -6.04 -17.31 -30.98
N LEU A 226 -5.62 -16.07 -30.70
CA LEU A 226 -6.47 -14.87 -30.82
C LEU A 226 -7.70 -14.93 -29.89
N THR A 227 -7.58 -15.63 -28.77
CA THR A 227 -8.58 -15.63 -27.70
C THR A 227 -8.10 -14.80 -26.52
N ARG A 228 -8.95 -14.68 -25.49
CA ARG A 228 -8.67 -13.87 -24.30
C ARG A 228 -7.33 -14.30 -23.67
N CYS A 229 -6.45 -13.34 -23.47
CA CYS A 229 -5.15 -13.52 -22.83
C CYS A 229 -4.88 -12.28 -21.96
N PRO A 230 -4.85 -12.41 -20.64
CA PRO A 230 -4.84 -11.25 -19.75
C PRO A 230 -3.43 -10.68 -19.50
N VAL A 231 -2.38 -11.35 -19.98
CA VAL A 231 -0.96 -11.01 -19.74
C VAL A 231 -0.16 -11.08 -21.04
N GLU A 232 0.90 -10.28 -21.12
CA GLU A 232 1.80 -10.27 -22.29
C GLU A 232 2.87 -11.37 -22.22
N GLN A 233 3.24 -11.78 -21.01
CA GLN A 233 4.30 -12.74 -20.73
C GLN A 233 4.03 -13.44 -19.39
N ILE A 234 4.46 -14.69 -19.29
CA ILE A 234 4.47 -15.47 -18.05
C ILE A 234 5.93 -15.72 -17.68
N GLU A 235 6.29 -15.47 -16.43
CA GLU A 235 7.63 -15.73 -15.89
C GLU A 235 7.52 -16.66 -14.69
N TRP A 236 8.44 -17.61 -14.57
CA TRP A 236 8.53 -18.51 -13.42
C TRP A 236 9.98 -18.88 -13.14
N VAL A 237 10.25 -19.39 -11.95
CA VAL A 237 11.56 -19.96 -11.61
C VAL A 237 11.43 -21.47 -11.64
N ASP A 238 12.29 -22.15 -12.39
CA ASP A 238 12.29 -23.61 -12.47
C ASP A 238 12.98 -24.27 -11.26
N ASP A 239 12.95 -25.60 -11.19
CA ASP A 239 13.53 -26.38 -10.09
C ASP A 239 15.05 -26.18 -9.92
N ASN A 240 15.73 -25.64 -10.93
CA ASN A 240 17.16 -25.33 -10.88
C ASN A 240 17.44 -23.88 -10.46
N GLY A 241 16.40 -23.11 -10.11
CA GLY A 241 16.52 -21.70 -9.75
C GLY A 241 16.70 -20.76 -10.95
N VAL A 242 16.46 -21.24 -12.18
CA VAL A 242 16.60 -20.42 -13.39
C VAL A 242 15.26 -19.76 -13.72
N THR A 243 15.28 -18.45 -13.91
CA THR A 243 14.10 -17.71 -14.39
C THR A 243 13.81 -18.05 -15.85
N GLN A 244 12.64 -18.62 -16.07
CA GLN A 244 12.06 -18.89 -17.37
C GLN A 244 11.03 -17.82 -17.73
N SER A 245 10.87 -17.57 -19.02
CA SER A 245 9.90 -16.61 -19.56
C SER A 245 9.24 -17.18 -20.80
N LEU A 246 7.92 -16.98 -20.89
CA LEU A 246 7.08 -17.37 -22.02
C LEU A 246 6.25 -16.17 -22.49
N PRO A 247 6.55 -15.61 -23.66
CA PRO A 247 5.70 -14.58 -24.25
C PRO A 247 4.33 -15.16 -24.58
N CYS A 248 3.25 -14.50 -24.15
CA CYS A 248 1.87 -14.90 -24.44
C CYS A 248 1.38 -14.46 -25.82
N TYR A 249 2.23 -13.80 -26.61
CA TYR A 249 1.95 -13.40 -27.98
C TYR A 249 3.00 -14.01 -28.91
N PHE A 250 2.58 -14.41 -30.11
CA PHE A 250 3.50 -14.94 -31.11
C PHE A 250 4.46 -13.83 -31.57
N GLN A 251 5.77 -14.08 -31.42
CA GLN A 251 6.81 -13.13 -31.80
C GLN A 251 7.11 -13.18 -33.32
N HIS A 252 6.91 -14.34 -33.94
CA HIS A 252 7.26 -14.62 -35.33
C HIS A 252 6.18 -15.47 -36.04
N GLY A 253 6.29 -15.60 -37.37
CA GLY A 253 5.43 -16.45 -38.20
C GLY A 253 4.06 -15.85 -38.55
N HIS A 254 3.19 -16.68 -39.14
CA HIS A 254 1.85 -16.30 -39.62
C HIS A 254 0.96 -15.67 -38.52
N ASN A 255 1.16 -16.07 -37.27
CA ASN A 255 0.36 -15.59 -36.14
C ASN A 255 1.00 -14.45 -35.36
N ARG A 256 2.07 -13.82 -35.86
CA ARG A 256 2.77 -12.72 -35.18
C ARG A 256 1.79 -11.66 -34.65
N GLY A 257 1.95 -11.28 -33.38
CA GLY A 257 1.12 -10.29 -32.70
C GLY A 257 -0.26 -10.80 -32.24
N LYS A 258 -0.63 -12.05 -32.54
CA LYS A 258 -1.84 -12.67 -31.98
C LYS A 258 -1.54 -13.27 -30.62
N SER A 259 -2.54 -13.26 -29.74
CA SER A 259 -2.45 -13.90 -28.42
C SER A 259 -2.41 -15.42 -28.56
N LYS A 260 -1.66 -16.07 -27.66
CA LYS A 260 -1.68 -17.51 -27.43
C LYS A 260 -2.80 -17.84 -26.45
N GLY A 261 -3.59 -18.87 -26.76
CA GLY A 261 -4.51 -19.47 -25.79
C GLY A 261 -3.82 -20.56 -24.97
N LEU A 262 -4.53 -21.12 -23.98
CA LEU A 262 -4.00 -22.17 -23.11
C LEU A 262 -3.48 -23.38 -23.88
N TYR A 263 -4.11 -23.74 -25.00
CA TYR A 263 -3.66 -24.88 -25.79
C TYR A 263 -2.24 -24.68 -26.34
N GLN A 264 -1.97 -23.48 -26.89
CA GLN A 264 -0.65 -23.15 -27.42
C GLN A 264 0.39 -23.01 -26.30
N ILE A 265 0.01 -22.38 -25.19
CA ILE A 265 0.88 -22.25 -24.00
C ILE A 265 1.27 -23.64 -23.48
N ALA A 266 0.32 -24.55 -23.34
CA ALA A 266 0.56 -25.92 -22.89
C ALA A 266 1.49 -26.72 -23.83
N ILE A 267 1.41 -26.50 -25.15
CA ILE A 267 2.36 -27.11 -26.10
C ILE A 267 3.78 -26.57 -25.87
N GLU A 268 3.93 -25.25 -25.72
CA GLU A 268 5.25 -24.63 -25.50
C GLU A 268 5.86 -25.01 -24.14
N LEU A 269 5.03 -25.23 -23.13
CA LEU A 269 5.41 -25.79 -21.83
C LEU A 269 5.59 -27.32 -21.86
N LYS A 270 5.49 -27.95 -23.04
CA LYS A 270 5.69 -29.40 -23.25
C LYS A 270 4.70 -30.31 -22.49
N CYS A 271 3.52 -29.80 -22.16
CA CYS A 271 2.45 -30.58 -21.52
C CYS A 271 1.72 -31.52 -22.51
N ASN A 272 1.88 -31.31 -23.82
CA ASN A 272 1.30 -32.15 -24.90
C ASN A 272 -0.21 -32.45 -24.74
N PRO A 273 -1.08 -31.42 -24.68
CA PRO A 273 -2.52 -31.64 -24.53
C PRO A 273 -3.13 -32.32 -25.77
N LEU A 274 -4.11 -33.21 -25.55
CA LEU A 274 -4.88 -33.84 -26.62
C LEU A 274 -5.52 -32.77 -27.52
N PRO A 275 -5.56 -32.94 -28.86
CA PRO A 275 -6.22 -31.97 -29.76
C PRO A 275 -7.69 -31.71 -29.40
N THR A 276 -8.35 -32.70 -28.79
CA THR A 276 -9.73 -32.65 -28.32
C THR A 276 -9.89 -32.05 -26.92
N ALA A 277 -8.79 -31.71 -26.24
CA ALA A 277 -8.81 -31.26 -24.84
C ALA A 277 -9.75 -30.07 -24.65
N LYS A 278 -10.65 -30.16 -23.68
CA LYS A 278 -11.59 -29.08 -23.36
C LYS A 278 -10.86 -27.95 -22.64
N LEU A 279 -11.42 -26.74 -22.67
CA LEU A 279 -10.82 -25.58 -21.98
C LEU A 279 -10.61 -25.85 -20.47
N ASN A 280 -11.51 -26.58 -19.83
CA ASN A 280 -11.37 -26.94 -18.41
C ASN A 280 -10.32 -28.01 -18.15
N GLU A 281 -9.92 -28.80 -19.15
CA GLU A 281 -8.84 -29.79 -19.02
C GLU A 281 -7.46 -29.14 -19.23
N LEU A 282 -7.43 -27.95 -19.86
CA LEU A 282 -6.23 -27.14 -20.06
C LEU A 282 -5.95 -26.16 -18.90
N ARG A 283 -6.95 -25.93 -18.05
CA ARG A 283 -6.86 -25.12 -16.83
C ARG A 283 -6.43 -26.04 -15.69
#